data_AF-S4NFX9-F1
#
_entry.id   AF-S4NFX9-F1
#
_cell.length_a   1.000
_cell.length_b   1.000
_cell.length_c   1.000
_cell.angle_alpha   90.00
_cell.angle_beta   90.00
_cell.angle_gamma   90.00
#
_symmetry.space_group_name_H-M   'P 1'
#
loop_
_entity.id
_entity.type
_entity.pdbx_description
1 polymer ?
#
loop_
_entity_poly.entity_id
_entity_poly.type
_entity_poly.pdbx_seq_one_letter_code
_entity_poly.pdbx_strand_id
1 'polypeptide(L)'
;MVCTDSNMAADHIAMMLLQYNKKLNISNFLLRANSQSREWTVMPSALKPVSNGTSYETFYSVSNVHVSMYRIFVTTLLHAAKYGSQKSQATHKIQMSHLFIDEAAQASEPATLVPVTGLLSPNGSLILAGDPQQLGPVCIS
;
A
#
# COMPACT_ATOMS: atom_id res chain seq x y z
N MET A 1 -6.88 2.29 -3.68
CA MET A 1 -5.75 1.83 -2.87
C MET A 1 -5.33 0.45 -3.34
N VAL A 2 -4.04 0.17 -3.34
CA VAL A 2 -3.49 -1.16 -3.65
C VAL A 2 -2.64 -1.62 -2.47
N CYS A 3 -2.85 -2.86 -2.05
CA CYS A 3 -2.09 -3.51 -1.01
C CYS A 3 -1.48 -4.81 -1.52
N THR A 4 -0.33 -5.16 -0.94
CA THR A 4 0.35 -6.45 -1.16
C THR A 4 0.92 -6.95 0.17
N ASP A 5 1.22 -8.24 0.26
CA ASP A 5 1.85 -8.78 1.48
C ASP A 5 3.33 -8.34 1.61
N SER A 6 4.07 -8.33 0.49
CA SER A 6 5.50 -8.01 0.48
C SER A 6 5.82 -6.61 -0.08
N ASN A 7 6.95 -6.03 0.33
CA ASN A 7 7.42 -4.76 -0.23
C ASN A 7 7.79 -4.87 -1.71
N MET A 8 8.36 -6.00 -2.14
CA MET A 8 8.75 -6.22 -3.54
C MET A 8 7.55 -6.20 -4.47
N ALA A 9 6.44 -6.84 -4.09
CA ALA A 9 5.19 -6.83 -4.87
C ALA A 9 4.61 -5.40 -4.97
N ALA A 10 4.53 -4.68 -3.86
CA ALA A 10 4.05 -3.29 -3.88
C ALA A 10 4.97 -2.36 -4.70
N ASP A 11 6.29 -2.57 -4.65
CA ASP A 11 7.25 -1.81 -5.44
C ASP A 11 7.10 -2.11 -6.94
N HIS A 12 6.85 -3.37 -7.30
CA HIS A 12 6.57 -3.77 -8.69
C HIS A 12 5.31 -3.07 -9.25
N ILE A 13 4.20 -3.10 -8.51
CA ILE A 13 2.97 -2.40 -8.90
C ILE A 13 3.21 -0.90 -9.01
N ALA A 14 3.89 -0.29 -8.04
CA ALA A 14 4.19 1.13 -8.06
C ALA A 14 5.05 1.53 -9.28
N MET A 15 6.04 0.71 -9.64
CA MET A 15 6.86 0.90 -10.83
C MET A 15 6.04 0.83 -12.12
N MET A 16 5.12 -0.14 -12.23
CA MET A 16 4.20 -0.24 -13.36
C MET A 16 3.31 1.01 -13.48
N LEU A 17 2.70 1.43 -12.36
CA LEU A 17 1.87 2.63 -12.32
C LEU A 17 2.64 3.91 -12.71
N LEU A 18 3.90 4.05 -12.28
CA LEU A 18 4.76 5.16 -12.72
C LEU A 18 4.97 5.18 -14.23
N GLN A 19 5.17 4.02 -14.86
CA GLN A 19 5.34 3.93 -16.31
C GLN A 19 4.08 4.42 -17.06
N TYR A 20 2.89 4.06 -16.57
CA TYR A 20 1.64 4.56 -17.15
C TYR A 20 1.46 6.06 -16.91
N ASN A 21 1.83 6.58 -15.73
CA ASN A 21 1.68 8.01 -15.45
C ASN A 21 2.57 8.90 -16.34
N LYS A 22 3.68 8.38 -16.88
CA LYS A 22 4.48 9.11 -17.88
C LYS A 22 3.67 9.46 -19.13
N LYS A 23 2.64 8.67 -19.45
CA LYS A 23 1.72 8.91 -20.57
C LYS A 23 0.49 9.72 -20.13
N LEU A 24 -0.06 9.41 -18.95
CA LEU A 24 -1.29 10.05 -18.46
C LEU A 24 -1.06 11.46 -17.90
N ASN A 25 0.15 11.75 -17.41
CA ASN A 25 0.57 13.03 -16.84
C ASN A 25 -0.38 13.57 -15.76
N ILE A 26 -0.77 12.71 -14.82
CA ILE A 26 -1.68 13.08 -13.74
C ILE A 26 -0.87 13.55 -12.52
N SER A 27 -1.25 14.71 -11.96
CA SER A 27 -0.68 15.22 -10.71
C SER A 27 -1.13 14.39 -9.52
N ASN A 28 -0.26 14.25 -8.51
CA ASN A 28 -0.48 13.42 -7.32
C ASN A 28 -1.01 12.01 -7.64
N PHE A 29 -0.51 11.43 -8.73
CA PHE A 29 -1.02 10.17 -9.24
C PHE A 29 -0.80 9.01 -8.28
N LEU A 30 0.40 8.90 -7.72
CA LEU A 30 0.84 7.75 -6.95
C LEU A 30 1.62 8.16 -5.71
N LEU A 31 1.26 7.54 -4.58
CA LEU A 31 2.05 7.50 -3.36
C LEU A 31 2.34 6.06 -2.99
N ARG A 32 3.62 5.73 -2.81
CA ARG A 32 4.11 4.47 -2.26
C ARG A 32 4.53 4.67 -0.81
N ALA A 33 3.67 4.31 0.15
CA ALA A 33 4.03 4.37 1.56
C ALA A 33 4.69 3.08 2.03
N ASN A 34 5.85 3.24 2.64
CA ASN A 34 6.70 2.19 3.18
C ASN A 34 6.67 2.22 4.71
N SER A 35 6.92 1.08 5.34
CA SER A 35 7.34 1.02 6.74
C SER A 35 8.79 1.47 6.86
N GLN A 36 9.16 2.10 7.99
CA GLN A 36 10.55 2.43 8.29
C GLN A 36 11.45 1.19 8.32
N SER A 37 10.90 0.05 8.74
CA SER A 37 11.61 -1.22 8.92
C SER A 37 11.75 -2.06 7.65
N ARG A 38 11.37 -1.54 6.46
CA ARG A 38 11.59 -2.29 5.21
C ARG A 38 13.09 -2.48 4.94
N GLU A 39 13.40 -3.42 4.05
CA GLU A 39 14.71 -3.49 3.43
C GLU A 39 14.84 -2.36 2.39
N TRP A 40 15.67 -1.35 2.68
CA TRP A 40 15.83 -0.16 1.84
C TRP A 40 16.81 -0.36 0.68
N THR A 41 17.78 -1.26 0.83
CA THR A 41 18.80 -1.59 -0.19
C THR A 41 18.19 -2.13 -1.48
N VAL A 42 17.06 -2.83 -1.37
CA VAL A 42 16.32 -3.42 -2.50
C VAL A 42 15.28 -2.49 -3.11
N MET A 43 15.11 -1.27 -2.59
CA MET A 43 14.12 -0.32 -3.11
C MET A 43 14.57 0.25 -4.47
N PRO A 44 13.75 0.14 -5.54
CA PRO A 44 14.07 0.75 -6.83
C PRO A 44 14.23 2.28 -6.74
N SER A 45 15.31 2.81 -7.32
CA SER A 45 15.62 4.24 -7.29
C SER A 45 14.55 5.12 -7.94
N ALA A 46 13.81 4.58 -8.90
CA ALA A 46 12.70 5.26 -9.56
C ALA A 46 11.48 5.51 -8.64
N LEU A 47 11.37 4.81 -7.50
CA LEU A 47 10.29 5.00 -6.53
C LEU A 47 10.58 6.12 -5.51
N LYS A 48 11.83 6.59 -5.40
CA LYS A 48 12.24 7.68 -4.49
C LYS A 48 11.29 8.90 -4.53
N PRO A 49 10.91 9.48 -5.70
CA PRO A 49 10.08 10.69 -5.75
C PRO A 49 8.63 10.49 -5.31
N VAL A 50 8.14 9.24 -5.25
CA VAL A 50 6.76 8.91 -4.86
C VAL A 50 6.69 8.17 -3.53
N SER A 51 7.79 8.11 -2.78
CA SER A 51 7.90 7.34 -1.55
C SER A 51 8.24 8.21 -0.34
N ASN A 52 7.89 7.72 0.84
CA ASN A 52 8.10 8.40 2.11
C ASN A 52 9.47 8.13 2.76
N GLY A 53 10.51 8.19 1.94
CA GLY A 53 11.89 7.90 2.35
C GLY A 53 12.65 7.10 1.31
N THR A 54 13.96 7.01 1.51
CA THR A 54 14.88 6.23 0.67
C THR A 54 15.85 5.38 1.47
N SER A 55 15.82 5.52 2.79
CA SER A 55 16.61 4.82 3.79
C SER A 55 15.89 4.87 5.14
N TYR A 56 16.43 4.18 6.15
CA TYR A 56 15.89 4.21 7.50
C TYR A 56 15.91 5.62 8.11
N GLU A 57 16.95 6.41 7.81
CA GLU A 57 17.20 7.75 8.35
C GLU A 57 16.40 8.83 7.61
N THR A 58 16.18 8.65 6.31
CA THR A 58 15.42 9.60 5.48
C THR A 58 13.92 9.32 5.47
N PHE A 59 13.50 8.23 6.12
CA PHE A 59 12.10 7.89 6.29
C PHE A 59 11.33 8.98 7.03
N TYR A 60 10.10 9.22 6.58
CA TYR A 60 9.15 10.04 7.32
C TYR A 60 7.76 9.38 7.35
N SER A 61 7.05 9.63 8.45
CA SER A 61 5.72 9.10 8.65
C SER A 61 4.68 9.91 7.88
N VAL A 62 4.01 9.28 6.92
CA VAL A 62 2.92 9.91 6.14
C VAL A 62 1.63 9.99 6.97
N SER A 63 0.95 11.14 6.97
CA SER A 63 -0.35 11.33 7.61
C SER A 63 -1.51 10.98 6.67
N ASN A 64 -2.71 10.75 7.22
CA ASN A 64 -3.92 10.52 6.42
C ASN A 64 -4.27 11.72 5.51
N VAL A 65 -3.97 12.95 5.93
CA VAL A 65 -4.13 14.16 5.11
C VAL A 65 -3.22 14.12 3.88
N HIS A 66 -1.97 13.68 4.05
CA HIS A 66 -1.05 13.52 2.92
C HIS A 66 -1.53 12.41 1.98
N VAL A 67 -1.99 11.27 2.52
CA VAL A 67 -2.54 10.18 1.71
C VAL A 67 -3.73 10.63 0.86
N SER A 68 -4.64 11.45 1.41
CA SER A 68 -5.84 11.89 0.70
C SER A 68 -5.57 12.85 -0.47
N MET A 69 -4.34 13.38 -0.59
CA MET A 69 -3.93 14.20 -1.74
C MET A 69 -3.63 13.37 -3.00
N TYR A 70 -3.50 12.04 -2.89
CA TYR A 70 -3.09 11.17 -3.98
C TYR A 70 -4.24 10.32 -4.52
N ARG A 71 -4.21 10.08 -5.84
CA ARG A 71 -5.23 9.26 -6.51
C ARG A 71 -5.04 7.77 -6.24
N ILE A 72 -3.79 7.31 -6.26
CA ILE A 72 -3.42 5.93 -6.00
C ILE A 72 -2.47 5.88 -4.81
N PHE A 73 -2.88 5.07 -3.83
CA PHE A 73 -2.11 4.80 -2.63
C PHE A 73 -1.69 3.34 -2.61
N VAL A 74 -0.38 3.08 -2.56
CA VAL A 74 0.22 1.75 -2.53
C VAL A 74 0.97 1.55 -1.20
N THR A 75 0.63 0.50 -0.47
CA THR A 75 1.27 0.14 0.81
C THR A 75 1.26 -1.38 0.99
N THR A 76 2.04 -1.92 1.94
CA THR A 76 1.86 -3.33 2.34
C THR A 76 0.64 -3.48 3.26
N LEU A 77 0.07 -4.69 3.32
CA LEU A 77 -1.11 -5.06 4.11
C LEU A 77 -0.99 -4.60 5.57
N LEU A 78 0.07 -5.00 6.27
CA LEU A 78 0.26 -4.66 7.67
C LEU A 78 0.57 -3.18 7.88
N HIS A 79 1.32 -2.55 6.96
CA HIS A 79 1.59 -1.12 7.08
C HIS A 79 0.31 -0.27 6.90
N ALA A 80 -0.71 -0.81 6.22
CA ALA A 80 -2.01 -0.16 6.10
C ALA A 80 -2.71 0.07 7.46
N ALA A 81 -2.43 -0.78 8.47
CA ALA A 81 -3.01 -0.66 9.81
C ALA A 81 -2.78 0.73 10.43
N LYS A 82 -1.62 1.33 10.17
CA LYS A 82 -1.28 2.69 10.63
C LYS A 82 -2.37 3.69 10.25
N TYR A 83 -2.85 3.63 9.02
CA TYR A 83 -3.81 4.59 8.47
C TYR A 83 -5.25 4.28 8.91
N GLY A 84 -5.56 3.01 9.19
CA GLY A 84 -6.85 2.55 9.73
C GLY A 84 -7.00 2.75 11.24
N SER A 85 -5.90 3.01 11.96
CA SER A 85 -5.94 3.19 13.42
C SER A 85 -6.84 4.36 13.85
N GLN A 86 -7.46 4.25 15.03
CA GLN A 86 -8.35 5.28 15.59
C GLN A 86 -7.69 6.66 15.63
N LYS A 87 -6.39 6.71 15.99
CA LYS A 87 -5.63 7.97 16.05
C LYS A 87 -5.52 8.63 14.66
N SER A 88 -5.16 7.86 13.64
CA SER A 88 -5.01 8.38 12.28
C SER A 88 -6.35 8.81 11.69
N GLN A 89 -7.39 8.01 11.89
CA GLN A 89 -8.75 8.30 11.43
C GLN A 89 -9.38 9.50 12.14
N ALA A 90 -9.04 9.74 13.41
CA ALA A 90 -9.48 10.93 14.14
C ALA A 90 -8.84 12.22 13.62
N THR A 91 -7.61 12.15 13.09
CA THR A 91 -6.95 13.31 12.48
C THR A 91 -7.53 13.63 11.10
N HIS A 92 -7.67 12.60 10.26
CA HIS A 92 -8.34 12.73 8.96
C HIS A 92 -8.89 11.38 8.54
N LYS A 93 -10.20 11.31 8.36
CA LYS A 93 -10.87 10.08 7.96
C LYS A 93 -10.57 9.81 6.49
N ILE A 94 -9.99 8.65 6.20
CA ILE A 94 -9.80 8.21 4.81
C ILE A 94 -10.70 7.01 4.54
N GLN A 95 -11.43 7.07 3.44
CA GLN A 95 -12.32 6.00 2.99
C GLN A 95 -12.02 5.72 1.53
N MET A 96 -11.45 4.56 1.27
CA MET A 96 -11.06 4.14 -0.07
C MET A 96 -12.29 3.65 -0.82
N SER A 97 -12.50 4.17 -2.02
CA SER A 97 -13.58 3.70 -2.91
C SER A 97 -13.26 2.34 -3.54
N HIS A 98 -11.98 2.06 -3.75
CA HIS A 98 -11.50 0.81 -4.33
C HIS A 98 -10.28 0.33 -3.55
N LEU A 99 -10.27 -0.94 -3.18
CA LEU A 99 -9.15 -1.63 -2.56
C LEU A 99 -8.80 -2.86 -3.39
N PHE A 100 -7.58 -2.86 -3.93
CA PHE A 100 -6.99 -4.02 -4.61
C PHE A 100 -6.01 -4.67 -3.65
N ILE A 101 -6.12 -5.98 -3.46
CA ILE A 101 -5.11 -6.78 -2.77
C ILE A 101 -4.50 -7.71 -3.82
N ASP A 102 -3.24 -7.48 -4.16
CA ASP A 102 -2.48 -8.34 -5.07
C ASP A 102 -1.65 -9.35 -4.28
N GLU A 103 -1.38 -10.50 -4.92
CA GLU A 103 -0.83 -11.69 -4.27
C GLU A 103 -1.62 -12.12 -3.02
N ALA A 104 -2.95 -11.97 -3.05
CA ALA A 104 -3.84 -12.25 -1.92
C ALA A 104 -3.76 -13.71 -1.46
N ALA A 105 -3.42 -14.64 -2.35
CA ALA A 105 -3.22 -16.05 -2.02
C ALA A 105 -1.99 -16.30 -1.12
N GLN A 106 -1.00 -15.41 -1.13
CA GLN A 106 0.20 -15.49 -0.28
C GLN A 106 -0.01 -14.87 1.10
N ALA A 107 -1.08 -14.10 1.30
CA ALA A 107 -1.36 -13.41 2.54
C ALA A 107 -2.24 -14.25 3.47
N SER A 108 -2.03 -14.11 4.78
CA SER A 108 -2.97 -14.69 5.75
C SER A 108 -4.29 -13.91 5.75
N GLU A 109 -5.42 -14.59 6.02
CA GLU A 109 -6.73 -13.93 6.12
C GLU A 109 -6.69 -12.70 7.05
N PRO A 110 -6.11 -12.76 8.28
CA PRO A 110 -6.05 -11.59 9.15
C PRO A 110 -5.29 -10.41 8.54
N ALA A 111 -4.20 -10.68 7.80
CA ALA A 111 -3.43 -9.62 7.14
C ALA A 111 -4.26 -8.93 6.04
N THR A 112 -5.03 -9.69 5.26
CA THR A 112 -5.91 -9.13 4.22
C THR A 112 -7.04 -8.28 4.81
N LEU A 113 -7.54 -8.62 6.00
CA LEU A 113 -8.61 -7.88 6.67
C LEU A 113 -8.18 -6.51 7.20
N VAL A 114 -6.88 -6.28 7.43
CA VAL A 114 -6.36 -5.01 7.96
C VAL A 114 -6.82 -3.80 7.13
N PRO A 115 -6.51 -3.70 5.81
CA PRO A 115 -7.00 -2.57 5.01
C PRO A 115 -8.51 -2.64 4.74
N VAL A 116 -9.10 -3.83 4.68
CA VAL A 116 -10.54 -3.99 4.39
C VAL A 116 -11.38 -3.36 5.50
N THR A 117 -11.08 -3.68 6.76
CA THR A 117 -11.87 -3.22 7.90
C THR A 117 -11.58 -1.77 8.30
N GLY A 118 -10.33 -1.32 8.13
CA GLY A 118 -9.90 0.00 8.57
C GLY A 118 -10.03 1.12 7.54
N LEU A 119 -10.06 0.80 6.25
CA LEU A 119 -9.85 1.79 5.17
C LEU A 119 -10.86 1.72 4.04
N LEU A 120 -11.47 0.57 3.76
CA LEU A 120 -12.45 0.43 2.69
C LEU A 120 -13.75 1.14 3.07
N SER A 121 -14.31 1.92 2.14
CA SER A 121 -15.64 2.49 2.30
C SER A 121 -16.71 1.39 2.38
N PRO A 122 -17.81 1.55 3.13
CA PRO A 122 -18.90 0.57 3.16
C PRO A 122 -19.48 0.23 1.78
N ASN A 123 -19.48 1.19 0.84
CA ASN A 123 -19.89 1.01 -0.55
C ASN A 123 -18.69 0.88 -1.51
N GLY A 124 -17.51 0.58 -0.96
CA GLY A 124 -16.28 0.43 -1.72
C GLY A 124 -16.19 -0.93 -2.41
N SER A 125 -15.38 -1.00 -3.46
CA SER A 125 -15.10 -2.26 -4.17
C SER A 125 -13.83 -2.90 -3.62
N LEU A 126 -13.94 -4.16 -3.21
CA LEU A 126 -12.79 -5.01 -2.88
C LEU A 126 -12.47 -5.92 -4.06
N ILE A 127 -11.21 -5.91 -4.48
CA ILE A 127 -10.68 -6.77 -5.53
C ILE A 127 -9.53 -7.58 -4.92
N LEU A 128 -9.63 -8.90 -4.97
CA LEU A 128 -8.59 -9.82 -4.53
C LEU A 128 -7.99 -10.49 -5.78
N ALA A 129 -6.70 -10.28 -6.00
CA ALA A 129 -5.95 -10.90 -7.08
C ALA A 129 -4.88 -11.82 -6.47
N GLY A 130 -4.72 -13.01 -7.04
CA GLY A 130 -3.76 -14.01 -6.59
C GLY A 130 -4.07 -15.37 -7.21
N ASP A 131 -3.07 -16.25 -7.20
CA ASP A 131 -3.19 -17.61 -7.71
C ASP A 131 -3.17 -18.62 -6.55
N PRO A 132 -4.30 -19.29 -6.23
CA PRO A 132 -4.35 -20.28 -5.15
C PRO A 132 -3.45 -21.50 -5.35
N GLN A 133 -2.93 -21.73 -6.56
CA GLN A 133 -2.01 -22.84 -6.86
C GLN A 133 -0.54 -22.44 -6.73
N GLN A 134 -0.23 -21.17 -6.44
CA GLN A 134 1.12 -20.70 -6.14
C GLN A 134 1.41 -20.77 -4.63
N LEU A 135 2.41 -20.01 -4.16
CA LEU A 135 2.79 -19.99 -2.76
C LEU A 135 1.60 -19.52 -1.89
N GLY A 136 1.39 -20.22 -0.77
CA GLY A 136 0.45 -19.83 0.27
C GLY A 136 1.10 -19.04 1.40
N PRO A 137 0.33 -18.60 2.40
CA PRO A 137 0.86 -17.90 3.57
C PRO A 137 1.76 -18.81 4.41
N VAL A 138 2.86 -18.24 4.91
CA VAL A 138 3.74 -18.91 5.87
C VAL A 138 3.19 -18.70 7.28
N CYS A 139 2.65 -19.78 7.87
CA CYS A 139 2.13 -19.79 9.24
C CYS A 139 3.03 -20.65 10.13
N ILE A 140 3.80 -20.02 11.01
CA ILE A 140 4.60 -20.70 12.04
C ILE A 140 3.91 -20.54 13.40
N SER A 141 3.71 -21.66 14.11
CA SER A 141 3.09 -21.72 15.45
C SER A 141 4.13 -21.85 16.56
#